data_AF-A0AAJ1PR30-F1
#
_entry.id   AF-A0AAJ1PR30-F1
#
_cell.length_a   1.000
_cell.length_b   1.000
_cell.length_c   1.000
_cell.angle_alpha   90.00
_cell.angle_beta   90.00
_cell.angle_gamma   90.00
#
_symmetry.space_group_name_H-M   'P 1'
#
loop_
_entity.id
_entity.type
_entity.pdbx_description
1 polymer ?
#
loop_
_entity_poly.entity_id
_entity_poly.type
_entity_poly.pdbx_seq_one_letter_code
_entity_poly.pdbx_strand_id
1 'polypeptide(L)' 'MKPKYEYEIIVENKVVWRGLNPEKAYEEIRKKNPRKKVGIAWRTKEDILVCVVI' A
#
# COMPACT_ATOMS: atom_id res chain seq x y z
N MET A 1 18.73 -9.59 6.94
CA MET A 1 18.37 -9.96 5.54
C MET A 1 17.20 -9.08 5.13
N LYS A 2 17.34 -8.18 4.14
CA LYS A 2 16.22 -7.31 3.73
C LYS A 2 15.13 -8.18 3.08
N PRO A 3 13.84 -7.98 3.40
CA PRO A 3 12.77 -8.80 2.84
C PRO A 3 12.75 -8.69 1.31
N LYS A 4 12.38 -9.79 0.64
CA LYS A 4 12.34 -9.87 -0.83
C LYS A 4 11.21 -9.03 -1.43
N TYR A 5 10.24 -8.64 -0.60
CA TYR A 5 9.10 -7.82 -0.97
C TYR A 5 8.63 -6.96 0.21
N GLU A 6 7.88 -5.91 -0.08
CA GLU A 6 7.14 -5.08 0.87
C GLU A 6 5.79 -4.70 0.25
N TYR A 7 4.77 -4.49 1.07
CA TYR A 7 3.54 -3.84 0.62
C TYR A 7 3.69 -2.33 0.80
N GLU A 8 3.15 -1.58 -0.14
CA GLU A 8 3.02 -0.12 -0.06
C GLU A 8 1.53 0.24 -0.04
N ILE A 9 1.14 1.15 0.85
CA ILE A 9 -0.20 1.76 0.81
C ILE A 9 -0.06 3.15 0.21
N ILE A 10 -0.87 3.41 -0.81
CA ILE A 10 -0.80 4.60 -1.64
C ILE A 10 -2.09 5.40 -1.44
N VAL A 11 -1.97 6.69 -1.13
CA VAL A 11 -3.09 7.64 -1.05
C VAL A 11 -2.83 8.76 -2.05
N GLU A 12 -3.74 8.96 -3.01
CA GLU A 12 -3.58 9.98 -4.07
C GLU A 12 -2.20 9.94 -4.74
N ASN A 13 -1.77 8.73 -5.15
CA ASN A 13 -0.47 8.47 -5.78
C ASN A 13 0.77 8.71 -4.88
N LYS A 14 0.60 8.89 -3.57
CA LYS A 14 1.72 8.98 -2.62
C LYS A 14 1.78 7.76 -1.71
N VAL A 15 2.95 7.14 -1.60
CA VAL A 15 3.20 6.07 -0.63
C VAL A 15 3.21 6.67 0.78
N VAL A 16 2.28 6.22 1.63
CA VAL A 16 2.15 6.69 3.02
C VAL A 16 2.54 5.64 4.05
N TRP A 17 2.70 4.39 3.62
CA TRP A 17 3.06 3.28 4.49
C TRP A 17 3.79 2.18 3.71
N ARG A 18 4.71 1.48 4.39
CA ARG A 18 5.43 0.31 3.90
C ARG A 18 5.52 -0.77 4.98
N GLY A 19 5.41 -2.03 4.59
CA GLY A 19 5.61 -3.15 5.51
C GLY A 19 5.14 -4.50 4.98
N LEU A 20 5.23 -5.54 5.81
CA LEU A 20 4.91 -6.91 5.41
C LEU A 20 3.47 -7.32 5.72
N ASN A 21 2.77 -6.59 6.60
CA ASN A 21 1.38 -6.86 6.97
C ASN A 21 0.52 -5.59 6.80
N PRO A 22 -0.12 -5.41 5.64
CA PRO A 22 -0.79 -4.15 5.27
C PRO A 22 -2.22 -4.05 5.78
N GLU A 23 -2.86 -5.13 6.23
CA GLU A 23 -4.32 -5.19 6.44
C GLU A 23 -4.83 -4.16 7.45
N LYS A 24 -4.29 -4.18 8.68
CA LYS A 24 -4.64 -3.21 9.72
C LYS A 24 -4.29 -1.77 9.32
N ALA A 25 -3.11 -1.58 8.71
CA ALA A 25 -2.65 -0.28 8.27
C ALA A 25 -3.57 0.29 7.18
N TYR A 26 -4.00 -0.55 6.23
CA TYR A 26 -4.88 -0.18 5.14
C TYR A 26 -6.25 0.26 5.65
N GLU A 27 -6.85 -0.49 6.57
CA GLU A 27 -8.13 -0.08 7.17
C GLU A 27 -8.04 1.27 7.90
N GLU A 28 -7.00 1.45 8.72
CA GLU A 28 -6.81 2.71 9.45
C GLU A 28 -6.58 3.89 8.51
N ILE A 29 -5.76 3.70 7.46
CA ILE A 29 -5.48 4.72 6.46
C ILE A 29 -6.75 5.03 5.65
N ARG A 30 -7.54 4.03 5.26
CA ARG A 30 -8.80 4.22 4.56
C ARG A 30 -9.82 4.99 5.41
N LYS A 31 -9.95 4.67 6.70
CA LYS A 31 -10.84 5.38 7.64
C LYS A 31 -10.45 6.86 7.79
N LYS A 32 -9.14 7.16 7.83
CA LYS A 32 -8.61 8.53 7.91
C LYS A 32 -8.72 9.32 6.61
N ASN A 33 -8.96 8.65 5.48
CA ASN A 33 -8.98 9.26 4.14
C ASN A 33 -10.27 8.94 3.36
N PRO A 34 -11.47 9.30 3.87
CA PRO A 34 -12.76 8.80 3.35
C PRO A 34 -13.11 9.26 1.93
N ARG A 35 -12.47 10.32 1.41
CA ARG A 35 -12.71 10.86 0.06
C ARG A 35 -11.56 10.64 -0.92
N LYS A 36 -10.49 9.98 -0.47
CA LYS A 36 -9.29 9.81 -1.27
C LYS A 36 -9.23 8.40 -1.83
N LYS A 37 -8.60 8.26 -3.01
CA LYS A 37 -8.26 6.95 -3.54
C LYS A 37 -7.13 6.36 -2.70
N VAL A 38 -7.42 5.24 -2.05
CA VAL A 38 -6.47 4.45 -1.28
C VAL A 38 -6.24 3.14 -2.03
N GLY A 39 -4.99 2.83 -2.34
CA GLY A 39 -4.58 1.63 -3.05
C GLY A 39 -3.53 0.87 -2.27
N ILE A 40 -3.39 -0.42 -2.60
CA ILE A 40 -2.33 -1.27 -2.10
C ILE A 40 -1.49 -1.75 -3.28
N ALA A 41 -0.17 -1.64 -3.14
CA ALA A 41 0.79 -2.16 -4.09
C ALA A 41 1.68 -3.20 -3.41
N TRP A 42 2.05 -4.22 -4.17
CA TRP A 42 3.07 -5.17 -3.78
C TRP A 42 4.36 -4.82 -4.49
N ARG A 43 5.38 -4.46 -3.73
CA ARG A 43 6.68 -4.08 -4.24
C ARG A 43 7.67 -5.19 -4.01
N THR A 44 8.29 -5.65 -5.08
CA THR A 44 9.43 -6.55 -5.03
C THR A 44 10.71 -5.76 -5.30
N LYS A 45 11.88 -6.43 -5.30
CA LYS A 45 13.14 -5.76 -5.67
C LYS A 45 13.23 -5.40 -7.15
N GLU A 46 12.41 -6.05 -7.98
CA GLU A 46 12.51 -6.00 -9.45
C GLU A 46 11.33 -5.22 -10.04
N ASP A 47 10.12 -5.42 -9.51
CA ASP A 47 8.88 -4.83 -10.03
C ASP A 47 7.86 -4.46 -8.95
N ILE A 48 6.88 -3.62 -9.33
CA ILE A 48 5.74 -3.22 -8.51
C ILE A 48 4.45 -3.70 -9.17
N LEU A 49 3.66 -4.50 -8.45
CA LEU A 49 2.33 -4.92 -8.86
C LEU A 49 1.29 -4.10 -8.08
N VAL A 50 0.49 -3.31 -8.80
CA VAL A 50 -0.52 -2.42 -8.20
C VAL A 50 -1.90 -3.05 -8.37
N CYS A 51 -2.61 -3.25 -7.26
CA CYS A 51 -4.01 -3.68 -7.29
C CYS A 51 -4.90 -2.44 -7.12
N VAL A 52 -5.49 -1.97 -8.21
CA VAL A 52 -6.46 -0.87 -8.20
C VAL A 52 -7.86 -1.47 -8.23
N VAL A 53 -8.61 -1.32 -7.14
CA VAL A 53 -10.05 -1.61 -7.15
C VAL A 53 -10.73 -0.44 -7.86
N ILE A 54 -11.28 -0.72 -9.05
CA ILE A 54 -12.01 0.23 -9.90
C ILE A 54 -13.42 0.42 -9.35
#